data_AF-A0A3S9HR37-F1
#
_entry.id   AF-A0A3S9HR37-F1
#
_cell.length_a   1.000
_cell.length_b   1.000
_cell.length_c   1.000
_cell.angle_alpha   90.00
_cell.angle_beta   90.00
_cell.angle_gamma   90.00
#
_symmetry.space_group_name_H-M   'P 1'
#
loop_
_entity.id
_entity.type
_entity.pdbx_description
1 polymer ?
#
loop_
_entity_poly.entity_id
_entity_poly.type
_entity_poly.pdbx_seq_one_letter_code
_entity_poly.pdbx_strand_id
1 'polypeptide(L)'
;MSIHARKFRLITRSDFDGLVCAVLLKHLDLIDDIQFVHPKDMQDGKITVTENDISTNLPYVEGVHLAFDHHLSETLRNSETRTNHVIQPDVPSAARVVYNYYGGLKAFPASWDEMMAAVDKGDSAQFNRDEVLNPQRWDLLNFLMDARTGLGRFREFRISNYNLMMDLIDFCKNHGIDEIMQIPDVKERVDLYFEHEAKCKEQILRCATVHKNLVVLDLRKEEIIYAGNRFLIYAIFPDTNISIHVLWGLKNQNTVFATGKSILNRTSKTNIGPLMLEYGGGGHENAGTCQVENENAETVLGTLITRICLDG
;
A
#
# COMPACT_ATOMS: atom_id res chain seq x y z
N MET A 1 -0.98 37.09 -23.48
CA MET A 1 -0.97 35.66 -23.81
C MET A 1 -0.55 34.93 -22.56
N SER A 2 -1.47 34.23 -21.88
CA SER A 2 -1.12 33.41 -20.73
C SER A 2 -0.28 32.24 -21.24
N ILE A 3 1.00 32.20 -20.87
CA ILE A 3 1.80 30.99 -21.06
C ILE A 3 1.20 29.99 -20.08
N HIS A 4 0.30 29.11 -20.54
CA HIS A 4 -0.10 27.98 -19.73
C HIS A 4 1.15 27.18 -19.41
N ALA A 5 1.52 27.10 -18.14
CA ALA A 5 2.60 26.24 -17.68
C ALA A 5 2.33 24.81 -18.18
N ARG A 6 3.38 24.12 -18.66
CA ARG A 6 3.31 22.73 -19.12
C ARG A 6 2.69 21.87 -18.01
N LYS A 7 1.69 21.06 -18.36
CA LYS A 7 1.10 20.04 -17.48
C LYS A 7 1.79 18.70 -17.69
N PHE A 8 1.72 17.87 -16.66
CA PHE A 8 2.33 16.55 -16.62
C PHE A 8 1.28 15.47 -16.36
N ARG A 9 1.59 14.24 -16.76
CA ARG A 9 0.87 13.06 -16.30
C ARG A 9 1.50 12.58 -14.99
N LEU A 10 0.68 12.31 -13.98
CA LEU A 10 1.12 11.68 -12.74
C LEU A 10 1.09 10.16 -12.89
N ILE A 11 2.21 9.50 -12.61
CA ILE A 11 2.29 8.05 -12.46
C ILE A 11 2.50 7.74 -10.99
N THR A 12 1.56 7.03 -10.37
CA THR A 12 1.61 6.74 -8.93
C THR A 12 0.92 5.42 -8.58
N ARG A 13 0.93 5.04 -7.30
CA ARG A 13 0.23 3.85 -6.81
C ARG A 13 -1.24 4.16 -6.55
N SER A 14 -2.10 3.15 -6.71
CA SER A 14 -3.52 3.25 -6.32
C SER A 14 -3.68 3.00 -4.82
N ASP A 15 -3.09 3.85 -3.99
CA ASP A 15 -3.22 3.83 -2.54
C ASP A 15 -3.37 5.27 -1.98
N PHE A 16 -3.45 5.40 -0.66
CA PHE A 16 -3.72 6.69 -0.02
C PHE A 16 -2.59 7.70 -0.26
N ASP A 17 -1.33 7.27 -0.34
CA ASP A 17 -0.20 8.16 -0.64
C ASP A 17 -0.27 8.69 -2.07
N GLY A 18 -0.57 7.82 -3.04
CA GLY A 18 -0.81 8.24 -4.43
C GLY A 18 -2.01 9.18 -4.58
N LEU A 19 -3.09 8.94 -3.82
CA LEU A 19 -4.25 9.86 -3.76
C LEU A 19 -3.82 11.26 -3.30
N VAL A 20 -3.12 11.36 -2.17
CA VAL A 20 -2.72 12.67 -1.63
C VAL A 20 -1.69 13.34 -2.53
N CYS A 21 -0.75 12.60 -3.12
CA CYS A 21 0.16 13.14 -4.15
C CYS A 21 -0.61 13.79 -5.30
N ALA A 22 -1.66 13.14 -5.81
CA ALA A 22 -2.50 13.69 -6.86
C ALA A 22 -3.25 14.95 -6.42
N VAL A 23 -3.78 14.99 -5.19
CA VAL A 23 -4.43 16.19 -4.62
C VAL A 23 -3.46 17.38 -4.59
N LEU A 24 -2.24 17.17 -4.07
CA LEU A 24 -1.21 18.21 -3.97
C LEU A 24 -0.81 18.75 -5.35
N LEU A 25 -0.50 17.85 -6.30
CA LEU A 25 -0.04 18.24 -7.64
C LEU A 25 -1.16 18.88 -8.47
N LYS A 26 -2.41 18.42 -8.34
CA LYS A 26 -3.58 19.03 -8.99
C LYS A 26 -3.88 20.42 -8.42
N HIS A 27 -3.64 20.64 -7.12
CA HIS A 27 -3.79 21.95 -6.48
C HIS A 27 -2.81 23.00 -7.02
N LEU A 28 -1.56 22.59 -7.25
CA LEU A 28 -0.54 23.42 -7.87
C LEU A 28 -0.76 23.62 -9.37
N ASP A 29 -1.81 23.02 -9.93
CA ASP A 29 -2.12 23.08 -11.35
C ASP A 29 -0.91 22.53 -12.17
N LEU A 30 -0.32 21.41 -11.73
CA LEU A 30 0.84 20.79 -12.39
C LEU A 30 0.47 19.58 -13.26
N ILE A 31 -0.65 18.92 -12.96
CA ILE A 31 -1.04 17.67 -13.63
C ILE A 31 -2.43 17.77 -14.27
N ASP A 32 -2.62 17.06 -15.37
CA ASP A 32 -3.89 16.94 -16.10
C ASP A 32 -4.30 15.50 -16.44
N ASP A 33 -3.39 14.53 -16.25
CA ASP A 33 -3.65 13.10 -16.39
C ASP A 33 -3.03 12.31 -15.23
N ILE A 34 -3.63 11.15 -14.90
CA ILE A 34 -3.18 10.29 -13.80
C ILE A 34 -3.27 8.82 -14.22
N GLN A 35 -2.15 8.12 -14.09
CA GLN A 35 -2.05 6.68 -14.30
C GLN A 35 -1.63 5.98 -13.00
N PHE A 36 -2.53 5.15 -12.47
CA PHE A 36 -2.20 4.28 -11.34
C PHE A 36 -1.53 2.99 -11.81
N VAL A 37 -0.40 2.64 -11.21
CA VAL A 37 0.40 1.46 -11.58
C VAL A 37 0.92 0.71 -10.35
N HIS A 38 1.30 -0.55 -10.55
CA HIS A 38 1.97 -1.34 -9.52
C HIS A 38 3.50 -1.12 -9.58
N PRO A 39 4.23 -1.02 -8.45
CA PRO A 39 5.69 -0.83 -8.46
C PRO A 39 6.46 -1.84 -9.31
N LYS A 40 6.00 -3.10 -9.32
CA LYS A 40 6.59 -4.15 -10.16
C LYS A 40 6.49 -3.84 -11.65
N ASP A 41 5.38 -3.29 -12.13
CA ASP A 41 5.22 -2.99 -13.56
C ASP A 41 6.11 -1.81 -13.99
N MET A 42 6.39 -0.89 -13.06
CA MET A 42 7.39 0.16 -13.22
C MET A 42 8.80 -0.44 -13.34
N GLN A 43 9.17 -1.36 -12.44
CA GLN A 43 10.47 -2.04 -12.44
C GLN A 43 10.68 -2.97 -13.64
N ASP A 44 9.63 -3.67 -14.07
CA ASP A 44 9.66 -4.58 -15.22
C ASP A 44 9.63 -3.81 -16.56
N GLY A 45 9.58 -2.47 -16.54
CA GLY A 45 9.58 -1.64 -17.75
C GLY A 45 8.30 -1.72 -18.59
N LYS A 46 7.17 -2.10 -17.97
CA LYS A 46 5.87 -2.23 -18.66
C LYS A 46 5.13 -0.89 -18.79
N ILE A 47 5.54 0.10 -18.01
CA ILE A 47 4.96 1.45 -18.02
C ILE A 47 5.84 2.35 -18.87
N THR A 48 5.28 2.90 -19.95
CA THR A 48 5.96 3.89 -20.79
C THR A 48 6.10 5.21 -20.03
N VAL A 49 7.34 5.62 -19.77
CA VAL A 49 7.70 6.89 -19.11
C VAL A 49 8.37 7.82 -20.09
N THR A 50 8.06 9.11 -19.95
CA THR A 50 8.53 10.22 -20.79
C THR A 50 8.83 11.44 -19.92
N GLU A 51 9.43 12.45 -20.55
CA GLU A 51 9.68 13.77 -19.95
C GLU A 51 8.40 14.58 -19.62
N ASN A 52 7.22 14.04 -19.94
CA ASN A 52 5.92 14.60 -19.53
C ASN A 52 5.38 13.96 -18.24
N ASP A 53 6.14 13.09 -17.58
CA ASP A 53 5.65 12.33 -16.44
C ASP A 53 6.27 12.80 -15.12
N ILE A 54 5.43 12.95 -14.10
CA ILE A 54 5.85 13.02 -12.69
C ILE A 54 5.55 11.66 -12.06
N SER A 55 6.52 11.04 -11.40
CA SER A 55 6.28 9.83 -10.60
C SER A 55 6.30 10.11 -9.11
N THR A 56 5.46 9.39 -8.35
CA THR A 56 5.43 9.46 -6.88
C THR A 56 5.29 8.06 -6.29
N ASN A 57 6.01 7.77 -5.20
CA ASN A 57 5.98 6.47 -4.49
C ASN A 57 6.17 5.27 -5.44
N LEU A 58 7.12 5.38 -6.36
CA LEU A 58 7.40 4.37 -7.37
C LEU A 58 8.90 4.28 -7.64
N PRO A 59 9.40 3.08 -7.97
CA PRO A 59 10.79 2.89 -8.37
C PRO A 59 11.19 3.86 -9.48
N TYR A 60 12.37 4.44 -9.34
CA TYR A 60 12.86 5.45 -10.27
C TYR A 60 13.04 4.85 -11.67
N VAL A 61 12.63 5.60 -12.70
CA VAL A 61 12.84 5.25 -14.12
C VAL A 61 13.39 6.46 -14.89
N GLU A 62 14.38 6.20 -15.73
CA GLU A 62 15.00 7.22 -16.55
C GLU A 62 14.04 7.85 -17.56
N GLY A 63 14.19 9.15 -17.79
CA GLY A 63 13.34 9.93 -18.70
C GLY A 63 12.15 10.61 -18.02
N VAL A 64 11.83 10.27 -16.76
CA VAL A 64 10.79 10.96 -15.97
C VAL A 64 11.15 12.43 -15.73
N HIS A 65 10.17 13.34 -15.75
CA HIS A 65 10.39 14.76 -15.47
C HIS A 65 10.87 14.99 -14.04
N LEU A 66 10.13 14.46 -13.08
CA LEU A 66 10.43 14.48 -11.65
C LEU A 66 9.94 13.17 -11.02
N ALA A 67 10.75 12.58 -10.14
CA ALA A 67 10.40 11.43 -9.34
C ALA A 67 10.48 11.79 -7.86
N PHE A 68 9.37 11.63 -7.13
CA PHE A 68 9.30 11.83 -5.68
C PHE A 68 9.25 10.48 -4.96
N ASP A 69 10.22 10.23 -4.10
CA ASP A 69 10.32 8.97 -3.37
C ASP A 69 10.85 9.17 -1.94
N HIS A 70 10.68 8.18 -1.08
CA HIS A 70 11.10 8.19 0.32
C HIS A 70 11.61 6.82 0.80
N HIS A 71 11.71 5.83 -0.08
CA HIS A 71 12.23 4.50 0.23
C HIS A 71 13.75 4.51 0.20
N LEU A 72 14.37 4.18 1.33
CA LEU A 72 15.82 3.98 1.41
C LEU A 72 16.34 2.96 0.37
N SER A 73 15.54 1.96 -0.02
CA SER A 73 15.94 1.01 -1.07
C SER A 73 16.25 1.67 -2.42
N GLU A 74 15.59 2.78 -2.75
CA GLU A 74 15.81 3.48 -4.01
C GLU A 74 17.10 4.30 -4.01
N THR A 75 17.58 4.76 -2.85
CA THR A 75 18.91 5.39 -2.75
C THR A 75 20.04 4.39 -2.96
N LEU A 76 19.81 3.12 -2.59
CA LEU A 76 20.77 2.02 -2.81
C LEU A 76 20.74 1.53 -4.26
N ARG A 77 19.55 1.49 -4.87
CA ARG A 77 19.36 1.05 -6.26
C ARG A 77 19.88 2.06 -7.27
N ASN A 78 19.73 3.35 -6.97
CA ASN A 78 20.14 4.46 -7.83
C ASN A 78 21.32 5.21 -7.18
N SER A 79 22.51 4.62 -7.29
CA SER A 79 23.73 5.13 -6.64
C SER A 79 24.22 6.48 -7.19
N GLU A 80 23.81 6.85 -8.40
CA GLU A 80 24.11 8.14 -8.99
C GLU A 80 23.09 9.19 -8.55
N THR A 81 23.57 10.32 -8.03
CA THR A 81 22.71 11.46 -7.69
C THR A 81 22.12 12.05 -8.97
N ARG A 82 20.79 12.02 -9.08
CA ARG A 82 20.05 12.59 -10.21
C ARG A 82 19.23 13.78 -9.75
N THR A 83 19.30 14.90 -10.48
CA THR A 83 18.65 16.17 -10.09
C THR A 83 17.12 16.11 -10.14
N ASN A 84 16.56 15.22 -10.97
CA ASN A 84 15.13 14.99 -11.10
C ASN A 84 14.59 13.91 -10.14
N HIS A 85 15.46 13.26 -9.35
CA HIS A 85 15.07 12.28 -8.34
C HIS A 85 15.05 12.95 -6.96
N VAL A 86 13.88 13.43 -6.56
CA VAL A 86 13.64 14.08 -5.27
C VAL A 86 13.32 12.99 -4.24
N ILE A 87 14.37 12.51 -3.57
CA ILE A 87 14.25 11.44 -2.57
C ILE A 87 14.55 11.96 -1.16
N GLN A 88 13.66 11.67 -0.20
CA GLN A 88 13.86 11.99 1.21
C GLN A 88 13.59 10.74 2.06
N PRO A 89 14.61 9.92 2.38
CA PRO A 89 14.39 8.63 3.04
C PRO A 89 13.88 8.72 4.49
N ASP A 90 14.02 9.89 5.11
CA ASP A 90 13.63 10.12 6.51
C ASP A 90 12.18 10.62 6.66
N VAL A 91 11.47 10.87 5.56
CA VAL A 91 10.07 11.31 5.62
C VAL A 91 9.10 10.14 5.43
N PRO A 92 7.92 10.18 6.06
CA PRO A 92 7.06 9.01 6.20
C PRO A 92 6.23 8.65 4.96
N SER A 93 6.14 9.51 3.94
CA SER A 93 5.33 9.30 2.73
C SER A 93 5.89 10.08 1.54
N ALA A 94 5.60 9.67 0.29
CA ALA A 94 5.97 10.46 -0.89
C ALA A 94 5.15 11.76 -0.99
N ALA A 95 3.89 11.77 -0.51
CA ALA A 95 3.08 12.97 -0.39
C ALA A 95 3.79 14.01 0.49
N ARG A 96 4.46 13.61 1.57
CA ARG A 96 5.26 14.53 2.39
C ARG A 96 6.46 15.08 1.64
N VAL A 97 7.10 14.28 0.78
CA VAL A 97 8.19 14.75 -0.10
C VAL A 97 7.68 15.85 -1.03
N VAL A 98 6.55 15.61 -1.71
CA VAL A 98 5.89 16.60 -2.59
C VAL A 98 5.53 17.86 -1.81
N TYR A 99 4.89 17.70 -0.65
CA TYR A 99 4.49 18.80 0.23
C TYR A 99 5.69 19.67 0.62
N ASN A 100 6.80 19.05 1.06
CA ASN A 100 8.01 19.75 1.45
C ASN A 100 8.68 20.45 0.25
N TYR A 101 8.80 19.75 -0.88
CA TYR A 101 9.46 20.25 -2.08
C TYR A 101 8.83 21.54 -2.60
N TYR A 102 7.49 21.62 -2.60
CA TYR A 102 6.76 22.80 -3.09
C TYR A 102 6.53 23.89 -2.02
N GLY A 103 7.08 23.75 -0.80
CA GLY A 103 7.10 24.83 0.20
C GLY A 103 6.08 24.72 1.33
N GLY A 104 5.45 23.55 1.51
CA GLY A 104 4.57 23.23 2.62
C GLY A 104 3.44 24.24 2.81
N LEU A 105 3.27 24.77 4.02
CA LEU A 105 2.22 25.75 4.36
C LEU A 105 2.25 27.04 3.51
N LYS A 106 3.34 27.32 2.78
CA LYS A 106 3.37 28.45 1.84
C LYS A 106 2.63 28.16 0.53
N ALA A 107 2.51 26.89 0.16
CA ALA A 107 1.91 26.44 -1.09
C ALA A 107 0.60 25.67 -0.90
N PHE A 108 0.38 25.08 0.28
CA PHE A 108 -0.79 24.26 0.57
C PHE A 108 -1.57 24.82 1.77
N PRO A 109 -2.91 24.70 1.77
CA PRO A 109 -3.74 25.26 2.83
C PRO A 109 -3.56 24.48 4.14
N ALA A 110 -3.56 25.19 5.27
CA ALA A 110 -3.47 24.57 6.60
C ALA A 110 -4.64 23.61 6.91
N SER A 111 -5.76 23.74 6.21
CA SER A 111 -6.89 22.79 6.32
C SER A 111 -6.53 21.36 5.89
N TRP A 112 -5.39 21.14 5.23
CA TRP A 112 -4.92 19.82 4.81
C TRP A 112 -4.00 19.14 5.81
N ASP A 113 -3.69 19.78 6.95
CA ASP A 113 -2.78 19.21 7.95
C ASP A 113 -3.27 17.85 8.48
N GLU A 114 -4.58 17.66 8.66
CA GLU A 114 -5.14 16.37 9.08
C GLU A 114 -4.94 15.28 8.01
N MET A 115 -5.20 15.59 6.75
CA MET A 115 -4.96 14.68 5.61
C MET A 115 -3.47 14.32 5.50
N MET A 116 -2.60 15.33 5.63
CA MET A 116 -1.15 15.14 5.57
C MET A 116 -0.61 14.32 6.74
N ALA A 117 -1.16 14.48 7.95
CA ALA A 117 -0.82 13.63 9.09
C ALA A 117 -1.31 12.18 8.88
N ALA A 118 -2.48 12.01 8.29
CA ALA A 118 -3.04 10.68 8.03
C ALA A 118 -2.26 9.90 6.96
N VAL A 119 -1.83 10.55 5.87
CA VAL A 119 -1.04 9.87 4.82
C VAL A 119 0.32 9.44 5.36
N ASP A 120 0.96 10.29 6.18
CA ASP A 120 2.21 9.97 6.85
C ASP A 120 2.07 8.74 7.76
N LYS A 121 1.00 8.69 8.56
CA LYS A 121 0.68 7.54 9.40
C LYS A 121 0.38 6.29 8.58
N GLY A 122 -0.34 6.46 7.47
CA GLY A 122 -0.76 5.38 6.57
C GLY A 122 0.39 4.65 5.92
N ASP A 123 1.31 5.41 5.33
CA ASP A 123 2.40 4.84 4.53
C ASP A 123 3.53 4.30 5.43
N SER A 124 3.84 4.99 6.54
CA SER A 124 4.76 4.49 7.58
C SER A 124 4.16 3.39 8.49
N ALA A 125 2.88 3.07 8.29
CA ALA A 125 2.11 2.09 9.02
C ALA A 125 2.14 2.27 10.56
N GLN A 126 2.07 3.52 11.02
CA GLN A 126 2.08 3.91 12.43
C GLN A 126 0.69 3.83 13.06
N PHE A 127 0.02 2.69 12.90
CA PHE A 127 -1.27 2.42 13.54
C PHE A 127 -1.06 1.71 14.89
N ASN A 128 -1.85 2.10 15.88
CA ASN A 128 -2.01 1.33 17.09
C ASN A 128 -3.05 0.20 16.90
N ARG A 129 -3.17 -0.69 17.90
CA ARG A 129 -4.05 -1.85 17.82
C ARG A 129 -5.52 -1.50 17.66
N ASP A 130 -5.99 -0.45 18.33
CA ASP A 130 -7.39 -0.02 18.27
C ASP A 130 -7.71 0.58 16.90
N GLU A 131 -6.83 1.41 16.36
CA GLU A 131 -6.97 1.99 15.02
C GLU A 131 -7.00 0.92 13.92
N VAL A 132 -6.30 -0.20 14.11
CA VAL A 132 -6.38 -1.37 13.22
C VAL A 132 -7.72 -2.11 13.36
N LEU A 133 -8.20 -2.30 14.60
CA LEU A 133 -9.40 -3.08 14.87
C LEU A 133 -10.70 -2.33 14.59
N ASN A 134 -10.69 -1.01 14.81
CA ASN A 134 -11.83 -0.11 14.76
C ASN A 134 -11.47 1.17 13.98
N PRO A 135 -11.02 1.07 12.71
CA PRO A 135 -10.60 2.23 11.95
C PRO A 135 -11.75 3.20 11.72
N GLN A 136 -11.44 4.49 11.81
CA GLN A 136 -12.39 5.58 11.56
C GLN A 136 -11.75 6.66 10.69
N ARG A 137 -12.60 7.51 10.10
CA ARG A 137 -12.18 8.71 9.37
C ARG A 137 -11.06 8.38 8.36
N TRP A 138 -9.92 9.08 8.44
CA TRP A 138 -8.82 8.93 7.50
C TRP A 138 -8.15 7.55 7.56
N ASP A 139 -8.06 6.93 8.75
CA ASP A 139 -7.51 5.59 8.88
C ASP A 139 -8.37 4.56 8.12
N LEU A 140 -9.70 4.71 8.23
CA LEU A 140 -10.63 3.89 7.47
C LEU A 140 -10.51 4.15 5.98
N LEU A 141 -10.51 5.41 5.55
CA LEU A 141 -10.34 5.74 4.13
C LEU A 141 -9.04 5.14 3.56
N ASN A 142 -7.93 5.23 4.29
CA ASN A 142 -6.67 4.61 3.91
C ASN A 142 -6.84 3.09 3.70
N PHE A 143 -7.47 2.40 4.66
CA PHE A 143 -7.71 0.96 4.51
C PHE A 143 -8.68 0.61 3.39
N LEU A 144 -9.68 1.43 3.08
CA LEU A 144 -10.57 1.21 1.94
C LEU A 144 -9.82 1.34 0.60
N MET A 145 -8.85 2.25 0.51
CA MET A 145 -8.05 2.47 -0.70
C MET A 145 -6.94 1.44 -0.87
N ASP A 146 -6.50 0.78 0.21
CA ASP A 146 -5.52 -0.29 0.12
C ASP A 146 -6.11 -1.52 -0.60
N ALA A 147 -5.62 -1.80 -1.80
CA ALA A 147 -6.01 -2.97 -2.58
C ALA A 147 -5.84 -4.30 -1.81
N ARG A 148 -4.94 -4.34 -0.82
CA ARG A 148 -4.70 -5.52 0.04
C ARG A 148 -5.83 -5.78 1.03
N THR A 149 -6.66 -4.77 1.33
CA THR A 149 -7.91 -4.96 2.10
C THR A 149 -8.89 -5.88 1.36
N GLY A 150 -8.78 -5.94 0.03
CA GLY A 150 -9.47 -6.96 -0.77
C GLY A 150 -10.92 -6.64 -1.12
N LEU A 151 -11.37 -5.39 -0.93
CA LEU A 151 -12.72 -4.96 -1.33
C LEU A 151 -12.97 -5.18 -2.83
N GLY A 152 -11.96 -5.01 -3.69
CA GLY A 152 -12.09 -5.23 -5.12
C GLY A 152 -12.40 -6.68 -5.55
N ARG A 153 -12.34 -7.65 -4.63
CA ARG A 153 -12.79 -9.04 -4.89
C ARG A 153 -14.31 -9.10 -5.07
N PHE A 154 -15.02 -8.14 -4.51
CA PHE A 154 -16.48 -8.05 -4.51
C PHE A 154 -16.88 -7.03 -5.58
N ARG A 155 -17.64 -7.49 -6.59
CA ARG A 155 -17.87 -6.74 -7.85
C ARG A 155 -19.13 -5.87 -7.83
N GLU A 156 -19.61 -5.52 -6.64
CA GLU A 156 -20.96 -4.93 -6.46
C GLU A 156 -20.94 -3.42 -6.19
N PHE A 157 -19.84 -2.74 -6.55
CA PHE A 157 -19.74 -1.29 -6.42
C PHE A 157 -20.28 -0.55 -7.64
N ARG A 158 -20.92 0.61 -7.42
CA ARG A 158 -21.48 1.43 -8.50
C ARG A 158 -20.41 1.92 -9.47
N ILE A 159 -19.24 2.29 -8.94
CA ILE A 159 -18.09 2.75 -9.71
C ILE A 159 -16.85 1.91 -9.40
N SER A 160 -15.92 1.87 -10.35
CA SER A 160 -14.62 1.20 -10.16
C SER A 160 -13.78 1.93 -9.11
N ASN A 161 -12.82 1.23 -8.50
CA ASN A 161 -11.86 1.88 -7.60
C ASN A 161 -11.04 2.98 -8.31
N TYR A 162 -10.77 2.82 -9.62
CA TYR A 162 -10.10 3.86 -10.41
C TYR A 162 -10.93 5.14 -10.47
N ASN A 163 -12.22 5.03 -10.78
CA ASN A 163 -13.11 6.20 -10.84
C ASN A 163 -13.31 6.81 -9.45
N LEU A 164 -13.43 5.99 -8.41
CA LEU A 164 -13.51 6.49 -7.04
C LEU A 164 -12.26 7.27 -6.66
N MET A 165 -11.06 6.79 -7.02
CA MET A 165 -9.82 7.54 -6.79
C MET A 165 -9.82 8.89 -7.49
N MET A 166 -10.30 8.95 -8.74
CA MET A 166 -10.42 10.22 -9.48
C MET A 166 -11.38 11.19 -8.79
N ASP A 167 -12.54 10.70 -8.37
CA ASP A 167 -13.53 11.51 -7.63
C ASP A 167 -12.95 11.99 -6.29
N LEU A 168 -12.27 11.11 -5.54
CA LEU A 168 -11.67 11.43 -4.24
C LEU A 168 -10.61 12.52 -4.34
N ILE A 169 -9.84 12.60 -5.44
CA ILE A 169 -8.87 13.67 -5.64
C ILE A 169 -9.56 15.04 -5.62
N ASP A 170 -10.73 15.15 -6.26
CA ASP A 170 -11.49 16.39 -6.29
C ASP A 170 -12.22 16.66 -4.96
N PHE A 171 -12.73 15.62 -4.30
CA PHE A 171 -13.38 15.76 -3.00
C PHE A 171 -12.39 16.20 -1.91
N CYS A 172 -11.22 15.56 -1.81
CA CYS A 172 -10.18 15.89 -0.81
C CYS A 172 -9.69 17.34 -0.91
N LYS A 173 -9.86 18.00 -2.07
CA LYS A 173 -9.49 19.40 -2.24
C LYS A 173 -10.36 20.33 -1.40
N ASN A 174 -11.66 20.04 -1.28
CA ASN A 174 -12.66 20.98 -0.78
C ASN A 174 -13.49 20.46 0.41
N HIS A 175 -13.38 19.18 0.76
CA HIS A 175 -14.21 18.54 1.77
C HIS A 175 -13.37 17.96 2.91
N GLY A 176 -13.93 18.02 4.12
CA GLY A 176 -13.37 17.32 5.28
C GLY A 176 -13.65 15.83 5.21
N ILE A 177 -12.93 15.04 6.02
CA ILE A 177 -13.11 13.59 6.04
C ILE A 177 -14.53 13.15 6.38
N ASP A 178 -15.21 13.83 7.30
CA ASP A 178 -16.57 13.45 7.68
C ASP A 178 -17.53 13.53 6.48
N GLU A 179 -17.34 14.51 5.60
CA GLU A 179 -18.11 14.67 4.36
C GLU A 179 -17.73 13.62 3.32
N ILE A 180 -16.42 13.35 3.16
CA ILE A 180 -15.91 12.32 2.25
C ILE A 180 -16.50 10.95 2.60
N MET A 181 -16.59 10.62 3.89
CA MET A 181 -17.17 9.37 4.38
C MET A 181 -18.68 9.24 4.10
N GLN A 182 -19.38 10.34 3.80
CA GLN A 182 -20.80 10.32 3.41
C GLN A 182 -21.02 10.24 1.90
N ILE A 183 -19.97 10.33 1.07
CA ILE A 183 -20.09 10.15 -0.38
C ILE A 183 -20.67 8.75 -0.64
N PRO A 184 -21.72 8.60 -1.47
CA PRO A 184 -22.38 7.32 -1.68
C PRO A 184 -21.43 6.17 -2.04
N ASP A 185 -20.47 6.41 -2.94
CA ASP A 185 -19.49 5.40 -3.38
C ASP A 185 -18.43 5.05 -2.31
N VAL A 186 -18.16 5.97 -1.38
CA VAL A 186 -17.33 5.69 -0.20
C VAL A 186 -18.15 4.90 0.81
N LYS A 187 -19.39 5.32 1.05
CA LYS A 187 -20.29 4.71 2.02
C LYS A 187 -20.61 3.25 1.68
N GLU A 188 -20.86 2.90 0.41
CA GLU A 188 -21.07 1.49 0.02
C GLU A 188 -19.84 0.60 0.35
N ARG A 189 -18.62 1.15 0.24
CA ARG A 189 -17.38 0.44 0.59
C ARG A 189 -17.20 0.32 2.10
N VAL A 190 -17.56 1.36 2.84
CA VAL A 190 -17.60 1.35 4.32
C VAL A 190 -18.56 0.26 4.81
N ASP A 191 -19.78 0.25 4.27
CA ASP A 191 -20.82 -0.68 4.67
C ASP A 191 -20.38 -2.14 4.40
N LEU A 192 -19.79 -2.43 3.22
CA LEU A 192 -19.25 -3.75 2.93
C LEU A 192 -18.04 -4.13 3.81
N TYR A 193 -17.14 -3.18 4.07
CA TYR A 193 -15.97 -3.39 4.94
C TYR A 193 -16.42 -3.87 6.34
N PHE A 194 -17.41 -3.19 6.93
CA PHE A 194 -17.93 -3.56 8.24
C PHE A 194 -18.82 -4.80 8.21
N GLU A 195 -19.53 -5.08 7.11
CA GLU A 195 -20.25 -6.36 6.96
C GLU A 195 -19.28 -7.56 6.97
N HIS A 196 -18.09 -7.39 6.40
CA HIS A 196 -17.07 -8.43 6.36
C HIS A 196 -16.24 -8.53 7.63
N GLU A 197 -16.23 -7.52 8.49
CA GLU A 197 -15.32 -7.43 9.62
C GLU A 197 -15.38 -8.66 10.54
N ALA A 198 -16.57 -9.04 11.01
CA ALA A 198 -16.74 -10.19 11.89
C ALA A 198 -16.37 -11.51 11.21
N LYS A 199 -16.75 -11.66 9.92
CA LYS A 199 -16.45 -12.86 9.12
C LYS A 199 -14.94 -12.99 8.86
N CYS A 200 -14.26 -11.88 8.59
CA CYS A 200 -12.81 -11.82 8.41
C CYS A 200 -12.08 -12.18 9.71
N LYS A 201 -12.49 -11.61 10.85
CA LYS A 201 -11.91 -11.92 12.17
C LYS A 201 -12.07 -13.40 12.54
N GLU A 202 -13.26 -13.98 12.30
CA GLU A 202 -13.50 -15.42 12.50
C GLU A 202 -12.61 -16.28 11.59
N GLN A 203 -12.56 -15.95 10.30
CA GLN A 203 -11.76 -16.67 9.32
C GLN A 203 -10.27 -16.66 9.69
N ILE A 204 -9.73 -15.50 10.10
CA ILE A 204 -8.34 -15.41 10.57
C ILE A 204 -8.11 -16.33 11.77
N LEU A 205 -9.00 -16.32 12.77
CA LEU A 205 -8.86 -17.16 13.97
C LEU A 205 -8.90 -18.65 13.65
N ARG A 206 -9.77 -19.07 12.72
CA ARG A 206 -9.95 -20.48 12.35
C ARG A 206 -8.83 -21.01 11.45
N CYS A 207 -8.32 -20.17 10.55
CA CYS A 207 -7.35 -20.56 9.52
C CYS A 207 -5.89 -20.29 9.91
N ALA A 208 -5.64 -19.56 11.01
CA ALA A 208 -4.30 -19.25 11.46
C ALA A 208 -3.70 -20.34 12.35
N THR A 209 -2.40 -20.59 12.19
CA THR A 209 -1.58 -21.41 13.09
C THR A 209 -0.36 -20.62 13.54
N VAL A 210 -0.11 -20.60 14.85
CA VAL A 210 1.05 -19.90 15.43
C VAL A 210 2.24 -20.85 15.54
N HIS A 211 3.38 -20.41 15.02
CA HIS A 211 4.68 -21.06 15.09
C HIS A 211 5.67 -20.10 15.77
N LYS A 212 5.83 -20.20 17.10
CA LYS A 212 6.67 -19.30 17.89
C LYS A 212 6.33 -17.82 17.62
N ASN A 213 7.23 -17.05 17.02
CA ASN A 213 7.10 -15.62 16.69
C ASN A 213 6.31 -15.35 15.38
N LEU A 214 6.01 -16.40 14.61
CA LEU A 214 5.34 -16.33 13.31
C LEU A 214 3.88 -16.80 13.42
N VAL A 215 2.96 -16.11 12.76
CA VAL A 215 1.60 -16.62 12.47
C VAL A 215 1.45 -16.95 10.99
N VAL A 216 1.00 -18.17 10.67
CA VAL A 216 0.70 -18.60 9.30
C VAL A 216 -0.80 -18.63 9.13
N LEU A 217 -1.32 -17.88 8.17
CA LEU A 217 -2.74 -17.84 7.80
C LEU A 217 -2.94 -18.54 6.45
N ASP A 218 -3.47 -19.76 6.46
CA ASP A 218 -3.72 -20.52 5.23
C ASP A 218 -5.19 -20.41 4.79
N LEU A 219 -5.40 -19.66 3.71
CA LEU A 219 -6.73 -19.37 3.16
C LEU A 219 -7.05 -20.20 1.92
N ARG A 220 -6.19 -21.14 1.51
CA ARG A 220 -6.40 -21.95 0.29
C ARG A 220 -7.65 -22.83 0.36
N LYS A 221 -8.11 -23.16 1.56
CA LYS A 221 -9.33 -23.98 1.78
C LYS A 221 -10.60 -23.14 1.89
N GLU A 222 -10.48 -21.82 1.84
CA GLU A 222 -11.62 -20.90 1.97
C GLU A 222 -12.18 -20.57 0.59
N GLU A 223 -13.48 -20.75 0.40
CA GLU A 223 -14.18 -20.37 -0.83
C GLU A 223 -14.25 -18.85 -0.98
N ILE A 224 -14.49 -18.14 0.12
CA ILE A 224 -14.59 -16.68 0.19
C ILE A 224 -13.48 -16.18 1.11
N ILE A 225 -12.65 -15.26 0.61
CA ILE A 225 -11.69 -14.51 1.43
C ILE A 225 -12.30 -13.14 1.73
N TYR A 226 -12.76 -12.96 2.96
CA TYR A 226 -13.46 -11.74 3.37
C TYR A 226 -12.52 -10.52 3.39
N ALA A 227 -13.10 -9.33 3.15
CA ALA A 227 -12.34 -8.09 3.18
C ALA A 227 -11.97 -7.73 4.63
N GLY A 228 -10.77 -7.19 4.81
CA GLY A 228 -10.27 -6.74 6.10
C GLY A 228 -8.88 -6.14 5.93
N ASN A 229 -8.58 -5.09 6.70
CA ASN A 229 -7.29 -4.44 6.55
C ASN A 229 -6.14 -5.41 6.89
N ARG A 230 -5.01 -5.26 6.20
CA ARG A 230 -3.87 -6.19 6.26
C ARG A 230 -3.20 -6.30 7.63
N PHE A 231 -3.53 -5.42 8.57
CA PHE A 231 -2.94 -5.41 9.91
C PHE A 231 -3.77 -6.18 10.95
N LEU A 232 -5.00 -6.59 10.62
CA LEU A 232 -5.89 -7.34 11.51
C LEU A 232 -5.21 -8.56 12.12
N ILE A 233 -4.43 -9.30 11.33
CA ILE A 233 -3.71 -10.49 11.80
C ILE A 233 -2.80 -10.19 13.00
N TYR A 234 -2.12 -9.04 13.01
CA TYR A 234 -1.24 -8.66 14.12
C TYR A 234 -2.01 -8.15 15.33
N ALA A 235 -3.18 -7.54 15.12
CA ALA A 235 -4.05 -7.14 16.22
C ALA A 235 -4.72 -8.35 16.91
N ILE A 236 -4.96 -9.43 16.16
CA ILE A 236 -5.49 -10.71 16.65
C ILE A 236 -4.39 -11.53 17.33
N PHE A 237 -3.17 -11.55 16.76
CA PHE A 237 -2.02 -12.29 17.28
C PHE A 237 -0.87 -11.34 17.72
N PRO A 238 -1.06 -10.53 18.78
CA PRO A 238 -0.11 -9.47 19.16
C PRO A 238 1.27 -10.01 19.61
N ASP A 239 1.35 -11.27 20.04
CA ASP A 239 2.60 -11.90 20.45
C ASP A 239 3.50 -12.28 19.26
N THR A 240 2.96 -12.28 18.04
CA THR A 240 3.71 -12.56 16.80
C THR A 240 4.27 -11.28 16.19
N ASN A 241 5.48 -11.36 15.64
CA ASN A 241 6.18 -10.22 15.06
C ASN A 241 6.26 -10.28 13.51
N ILE A 242 5.76 -11.37 12.92
CA ILE A 242 5.76 -11.62 11.48
C ILE A 242 4.61 -12.58 11.12
N SER A 243 4.09 -12.47 9.91
CA SER A 243 3.05 -13.36 9.38
C SER A 243 3.38 -13.87 7.98
N ILE A 244 2.84 -15.05 7.63
CA ILE A 244 2.74 -15.56 6.25
C ILE A 244 1.26 -15.77 5.94
N HIS A 245 0.77 -15.17 4.86
CA HIS A 245 -0.51 -15.54 4.25
C HIS A 245 -0.24 -16.54 3.13
N VAL A 246 -0.95 -17.67 3.16
CA VAL A 246 -0.92 -18.69 2.12
C VAL A 246 -2.19 -18.58 1.28
N LEU A 247 -2.01 -18.28 0.00
CA LEU A 247 -3.09 -17.97 -0.93
C LEU A 247 -2.94 -18.79 -2.21
N TRP A 248 -4.05 -19.05 -2.90
CA TRP A 248 -3.97 -19.47 -4.29
C TRP A 248 -3.53 -18.30 -5.17
N GLY A 249 -2.64 -18.57 -6.11
CA GLY A 249 -2.36 -17.65 -7.20
C GLY A 249 -3.45 -17.67 -8.26
N LEU A 250 -3.16 -17.05 -9.41
CA LEU A 250 -4.14 -16.90 -10.48
C LEU A 250 -4.71 -18.26 -10.89
N LYS A 251 -6.04 -18.41 -10.79
CA LYS A 251 -6.77 -19.65 -11.15
C LYS A 251 -6.20 -20.91 -10.46
N ASN A 252 -5.66 -20.78 -9.26
CA ASN A 252 -5.06 -21.85 -8.47
C ASN A 252 -3.87 -22.54 -9.17
N GLN A 253 -3.21 -21.87 -10.12
CA GLN A 253 -2.07 -22.43 -10.86
C GLN A 253 -0.81 -22.57 -9.99
N ASN A 254 -0.69 -21.78 -8.94
CA ASN A 254 0.43 -21.80 -8.01
C ASN A 254 -0.03 -21.40 -6.60
N THR A 255 0.85 -21.54 -5.61
CA THR A 255 0.65 -21.07 -4.24
C THR A 255 1.48 -19.83 -3.99
N VAL A 256 0.86 -18.80 -3.43
CA VAL A 256 1.49 -17.54 -3.06
C VAL A 256 1.73 -17.52 -1.55
N PHE A 257 2.97 -17.23 -1.16
CA PHE A 257 3.31 -16.87 0.22
C PHE A 257 3.53 -15.37 0.29
N ALA A 258 2.67 -14.66 1.01
CA ALA A 258 2.81 -13.24 1.29
C ALA A 258 3.24 -13.03 2.74
N THR A 259 4.46 -12.56 2.93
CA THR A 259 5.09 -12.43 4.25
C THR A 259 5.17 -10.95 4.63
N GLY A 260 4.84 -10.62 5.88
CA GLY A 260 4.93 -9.24 6.38
C GLY A 260 5.28 -9.19 7.85
N LYS A 261 6.03 -8.16 8.26
CA LYS A 261 6.31 -7.87 9.67
C LYS A 261 5.11 -7.20 10.35
N SER A 262 4.95 -7.48 11.64
CA SER A 262 3.97 -6.82 12.49
C SER A 262 4.30 -5.35 12.67
N ILE A 263 3.27 -4.50 12.62
CA ILE A 263 3.40 -3.07 12.90
C ILE A 263 3.28 -2.76 14.40
N LEU A 264 2.77 -3.72 15.18
CA LEU A 264 2.58 -3.62 16.63
C LEU A 264 3.78 -4.21 17.39
N ASN A 265 4.33 -5.33 16.89
CA ASN A 265 5.51 -5.98 17.44
C ASN A 265 6.65 -5.97 16.39
N ARG A 266 7.43 -4.89 16.39
CA ARG A 266 8.45 -4.60 15.36
C ARG A 266 9.82 -5.24 15.64
N THR A 267 9.82 -6.44 16.25
CA THR A 267 11.04 -7.11 16.72
C THR A 267 11.63 -8.14 15.75
N SER A 268 10.89 -8.49 14.68
CA SER A 268 11.32 -9.52 13.72
C SER A 268 12.63 -9.14 13.02
N LYS A 269 13.61 -10.05 13.06
CA LYS A 269 14.94 -9.88 12.47
C LYS A 269 15.06 -10.41 11.04
N THR A 270 14.07 -11.15 10.55
CA THR A 270 14.07 -11.66 9.19
C THR A 270 14.08 -10.51 8.18
N ASN A 271 14.99 -10.55 7.21
CA ASN A 271 14.91 -9.67 6.05
C ASN A 271 14.05 -10.36 4.98
N ILE A 272 12.80 -9.92 4.83
CA ILE A 272 11.78 -10.65 4.06
C ILE A 272 12.09 -10.62 2.56
N GLY A 273 12.53 -9.48 2.00
CA GLY A 273 12.82 -9.33 0.57
C GLY A 273 13.79 -10.39 0.03
N PRO A 274 15.02 -10.48 0.56
CA PRO A 274 15.99 -11.53 0.21
C PRO A 274 15.47 -12.95 0.46
N LEU A 275 14.80 -13.19 1.59
CA LEU A 275 14.23 -14.52 1.88
C LEU A 275 13.23 -14.95 0.80
N MET A 276 12.35 -14.07 0.36
CA MET A 276 11.40 -14.37 -0.71
C MET A 276 12.08 -14.49 -2.08
N LEU A 277 13.17 -13.77 -2.31
CA LEU A 277 13.95 -13.82 -3.56
C LEU A 277 14.59 -15.19 -3.80
N GLU A 278 15.00 -15.89 -2.74
CA GLU A 278 15.52 -17.28 -2.82
C GLU A 278 14.51 -18.26 -3.45
N TYR A 279 13.22 -17.93 -3.43
CA TYR A 279 12.13 -18.72 -4.01
C TYR A 279 11.50 -18.04 -5.24
N GLY A 280 12.28 -17.24 -5.99
CA GLY A 280 11.82 -16.56 -7.20
C GLY A 280 10.83 -15.40 -6.96
N GLY A 281 10.70 -14.99 -5.70
CA GLY A 281 9.88 -13.86 -5.28
C GLY A 281 10.69 -12.58 -5.15
N GLY A 282 10.29 -11.75 -4.19
CA GLY A 282 11.00 -10.53 -3.83
C GLY A 282 10.21 -9.66 -2.86
N GLY A 283 10.72 -8.47 -2.59
CA GLY A 283 10.13 -7.52 -1.67
C GLY A 283 11.19 -6.58 -1.09
N HIS A 284 10.88 -6.04 0.08
CA HIS A 284 11.78 -5.23 0.90
C HIS A 284 11.90 -5.85 2.30
N GLU A 285 12.60 -5.19 3.21
CA GLU A 285 12.91 -5.75 4.53
C GLU A 285 11.68 -6.22 5.33
N ASN A 286 10.58 -5.47 5.22
CA ASN A 286 9.39 -5.63 6.06
C ASN A 286 8.24 -6.37 5.38
N ALA A 287 8.30 -6.61 4.07
CA ALA A 287 7.28 -7.34 3.34
C ALA A 287 7.81 -7.90 2.03
N GLY A 288 7.26 -9.03 1.61
CA GLY A 288 7.61 -9.66 0.34
C GLY A 288 6.70 -10.83 0.01
N THR A 289 6.81 -11.31 -1.21
CA THR A 289 6.02 -12.43 -1.71
C THR A 289 6.86 -13.36 -2.56
N CYS A 290 6.62 -14.66 -2.48
CA CYS A 290 7.07 -15.63 -3.50
C CYS A 290 5.88 -16.48 -3.97
N GLN A 291 6.01 -17.04 -5.17
CA GLN A 291 5.02 -17.93 -5.77
C GLN A 291 5.71 -19.24 -6.14
N VAL A 292 5.12 -20.35 -5.74
CA VAL A 292 5.70 -21.69 -5.96
C VAL A 292 4.66 -22.63 -6.52
N GLU A 293 5.13 -23.65 -7.24
CA GLU A 293 4.28 -24.74 -7.70
C GLU A 293 3.55 -25.40 -6.53
N ASN A 294 2.29 -25.76 -6.74
CA ASN A 294 1.41 -26.29 -5.69
C ASN A 294 1.99 -27.54 -5.01
N GLU A 295 2.67 -28.40 -5.78
CA GLU A 295 3.32 -29.61 -5.27
C GLU A 295 4.48 -29.32 -4.30
N ASN A 296 5.12 -28.15 -4.44
CA ASN A 296 6.23 -27.73 -3.61
C ASN A 296 5.81 -26.85 -2.43
N ALA A 297 4.53 -26.46 -2.35
CA ALA A 297 4.03 -25.48 -1.39
C ALA A 297 4.32 -25.89 0.06
N GLU A 298 3.99 -27.12 0.46
CA GLU A 298 4.19 -27.58 1.84
C GLU A 298 5.68 -27.62 2.23
N THR A 299 6.55 -28.06 1.32
CA THR A 299 8.00 -28.10 1.53
C THR A 299 8.59 -26.71 1.70
N VAL A 300 8.20 -25.78 0.83
CA VAL A 300 8.68 -24.40 0.89
C VAL A 300 8.15 -23.69 2.13
N LEU A 301 6.86 -23.86 2.46
CA LEU A 301 6.27 -23.29 3.66
C LEU A 301 6.99 -23.77 4.93
N GLY A 302 7.27 -25.08 5.04
CA GLY A 302 8.02 -25.62 6.18
C GLY A 302 9.44 -25.04 6.30
N THR A 303 10.08 -24.77 5.16
CA THR A 303 11.41 -24.13 5.14
C THR A 303 11.35 -22.68 5.58
N LEU A 304 10.37 -21.91 5.08
CA LEU A 304 10.13 -20.52 5.46
C LEU A 304 9.82 -20.41 6.96
N ILE A 305 8.92 -21.24 7.48
CA ILE A 305 8.58 -21.30 8.91
C ILE A 305 9.83 -21.54 9.75
N THR A 306 10.63 -22.56 9.37
CA THR A 306 11.86 -22.90 10.09
C THR A 306 12.83 -21.73 10.11
N ARG A 307 13.06 -21.09 8.95
CA ARG A 307 13.99 -19.97 8.85
C ARG A 307 13.55 -18.77 9.68
N ILE A 308 12.29 -18.35 9.54
CA ILE A 308 11.73 -17.20 10.26
C ILE A 308 11.75 -17.43 11.77
N CYS A 309 11.44 -18.65 12.22
CA CYS A 309 11.47 -19.02 13.63
C CYS A 309 12.89 -19.07 14.22
N LEU A 310 13.91 -19.28 13.39
CA LEU A 310 15.32 -19.27 13.82
C LEU A 310 15.86 -17.84 13.91
N ASP A 311 15.46 -16.95 12.99
CA ASP A 311 15.86 -15.56 12.98
C ASP A 311 15.33 -14.81 14.23
N GLY A 312 14.08 -15.09 14.61
CA GLY A 312 13.39 -14.46 15.75
C GLY A 312 12.64 -13.19 15.39
#